data_AF-A0A372QC30-F1
#
_entry.id   AF-A0A372QC30-F1
#
_cell.length_a   1.000
_cell.length_b   1.000
_cell.length_c   1.000
_cell.angle_alpha   90.00
_cell.angle_beta   90.00
_cell.angle_gamma   90.00
#
_symmetry.space_group_name_H-M   'P 1'
#
loop_
_entity.id
_entity.type
_entity.pdbx_description
1 polymer ?
#
loop_
_entity_poly.entity_id
_entity_poly.type
_entity_poly.pdbx_seq_one_letter_code
_entity_poly.pdbx_strand_id
1 'polypeptide(L)'
;MSPKETKRNLWKYVSPVKYQLHVTISTIGSTIESVDDKIVYMEDLEKRKQAYEICGECNEPGTGEDWCQSCIAKRFKDNFKN
;
A
#
# COMPACT_ATOMS: atom_id res chain seq x y z
N MET A 1 -9.97 -0.58 -28.74
CA MET A 1 -9.63 -0.48 -27.31
C MET A 1 -8.13 -0.74 -27.22
N SER A 2 -7.31 0.30 -27.13
CA SER A 2 -5.86 0.12 -27.06
C SER A 2 -5.52 -0.74 -25.83
N PRO A 3 -4.56 -1.67 -25.90
CA PRO A 3 -4.10 -2.36 -24.71
C PRO A 3 -3.60 -1.27 -23.77
N LYS A 4 -4.30 -1.03 -22.67
CA LYS A 4 -3.75 -0.23 -21.59
C LYS A 4 -2.50 -0.98 -21.19
N GLU A 5 -1.32 -0.44 -21.48
CA GLU A 5 -0.06 -0.99 -21.02
C GLU A 5 -0.19 -1.18 -19.52
N THR A 6 -0.39 -2.42 -19.08
CA THR A 6 -0.43 -2.75 -17.66
C THR A 6 0.99 -2.55 -17.17
N LYS A 7 1.31 -1.34 -16.70
CA LYS A 7 2.59 -1.04 -16.07
C LYS A 7 2.81 -2.10 -15.00
N ARG A 8 3.87 -2.88 -15.15
CA ARG A 8 4.19 -3.96 -14.22
C ARG A 8 4.47 -3.34 -12.86
N ASN A 9 3.76 -3.80 -11.84
CA ASN A 9 4.05 -3.42 -10.46
C ASN A 9 5.45 -3.92 -10.07
N LEU A 10 6.17 -3.14 -9.27
CA LEU A 10 7.53 -3.48 -8.79
C LEU A 10 7.48 -4.23 -7.45
N TRP A 11 6.42 -5.00 -7.23
CA TRP A 11 6.19 -5.59 -5.93
C TRP A 11 7.29 -6.58 -5.55
N LYS A 12 7.58 -6.63 -4.25
CA LYS A 12 8.53 -7.55 -3.64
C LYS A 12 7.90 -8.16 -2.42
N TYR A 13 8.39 -9.35 -2.08
CA TYR A 13 8.04 -10.01 -0.83
C TYR A 13 8.30 -9.09 0.37
N VAL A 14 7.29 -8.93 1.20
CA VAL A 14 7.39 -8.13 2.42
C VAL A 14 7.76 -9.06 3.56
N SER A 15 8.90 -8.83 4.21
CA SER A 15 9.29 -9.62 5.36
C SER A 15 8.37 -9.32 6.56
N PRO A 16 7.57 -10.27 7.05
CA PRO A 16 6.67 -10.06 8.18
C PRO A 16 7.43 -9.93 9.51
N VAL A 17 8.74 -10.16 9.52
CA VAL A 17 9.60 -9.87 10.68
C VAL A 17 9.94 -8.37 10.72
N LYS A 18 10.01 -7.71 9.55
CA LYS A 18 10.41 -6.30 9.42
C LYS A 18 9.25 -5.33 9.28
N TYR A 19 8.18 -5.71 8.57
CA TYR A 19 7.04 -4.84 8.32
C TYR A 19 5.71 -5.56 8.51
N GLN A 20 4.66 -4.78 8.77
CA GLN A 20 3.29 -5.28 8.68
C GLN A 20 2.96 -5.63 7.21
N LEU A 21 1.91 -6.42 7.00
CA LEU A 21 1.46 -6.78 5.64
C LEU A 21 0.76 -5.61 4.93
N HIS A 22 0.22 -4.66 5.69
CA HIS A 22 -0.43 -3.47 5.17
C HIS A 22 -0.22 -2.29 6.12
N VAL A 23 -0.49 -1.09 5.60
CA VAL A 23 -0.45 0.15 6.38
C VAL A 23 -1.48 0.17 7.50
N THR A 24 -1.17 0.92 8.55
CA THR A 24 -2.08 1.25 9.66
C THR A 24 -2.52 2.71 9.51
N ILE A 25 -3.81 2.98 9.72
CA ILE A 25 -4.35 4.35 9.76
C ILE A 25 -4.18 4.84 11.19
N SER A 26 -3.49 5.97 11.38
CA SER A 26 -3.38 6.62 12.68
C SER A 26 -4.76 7.07 13.13
N THR A 27 -5.37 6.31 14.05
CA THR A 27 -6.61 6.70 14.70
C THR A 27 -6.23 7.46 15.95
N ILE A 28 -6.64 8.73 16.04
CA ILE A 28 -6.39 9.63 17.17
C ILE A 28 -6.91 8.92 18.44
N GLY A 29 -5.99 8.39 19.25
CA GLY A 29 -6.32 7.63 20.46
C GLY A 29 -5.75 6.21 20.55
N SER A 30 -5.09 5.70 19.50
CA SER A 30 -4.34 4.43 19.64
C SER A 30 -3.03 4.70 20.37
N THR A 31 -3.07 4.64 21.71
CA THR A 31 -1.89 4.61 22.57
C THR A 31 -1.17 3.30 22.30
N ILE A 32 -0.30 3.25 21.29
CA ILE A 32 0.55 2.08 21.07
C ILE A 32 1.73 2.23 22.04
N GLU A 33 1.64 1.54 23.18
CA GLU A 33 2.68 1.45 24.22
C GLU A 33 3.97 0.73 23.76
N SER A 34 4.13 0.52 22.46
CA SER A 34 5.33 -0.05 21.87
C SER A 34 5.53 0.57 20.49
N VAL A 35 6.58 1.40 20.35
CA VAL A 35 7.09 1.89 19.07
C VAL A 35 7.67 0.68 18.33
N ASP A 36 6.79 -0.18 17.82
CA ASP A 36 7.21 -1.36 17.10
C ASP A 36 7.63 -0.90 15.70
N ASP A 37 8.93 -0.99 15.41
CA ASP A 37 9.53 -0.53 14.16
C ASP A 37 8.87 -1.14 12.91
N LYS A 38 8.09 -2.21 13.08
CA LYS A 38 7.31 -2.89 12.06
C LYS A 38 6.09 -2.10 11.57
N ILE A 39 5.55 -1.19 12.39
CA ILE A 39 4.33 -0.45 12.06
C ILE A 39 4.62 0.51 10.91
N VAL A 40 3.84 0.39 9.83
CA VAL A 40 3.92 1.30 8.68
C VAL A 40 2.64 2.12 8.65
N TYR A 41 2.74 3.42 8.88
CA TYR A 41 1.58 4.31 8.85
C TYR A 41 1.18 4.67 7.42
N MET A 42 -0.11 4.92 7.19
CA MET A 42 -0.63 5.30 5.88
C MET A 42 -0.04 6.64 5.43
N GLU A 43 0.17 7.58 6.36
CA GLU A 43 0.78 8.88 6.12
C GLU A 43 2.30 8.83 5.90
N ASP A 44 2.98 7.76 6.32
CA ASP A 44 4.44 7.64 6.21
C ASP A 44 4.84 7.11 4.82
N LEU A 45 4.89 8.03 3.86
CA LEU A 45 5.21 7.72 2.46
C LEU A 45 6.61 7.13 2.28
N GLU A 46 7.59 7.56 3.08
CA GLU A 46 8.96 7.05 3.00
C GLU A 46 9.04 5.60 3.48
N LYS A 47 8.45 5.30 4.63
CA LYS A 47 8.41 3.93 5.17
C LYS A 47 7.55 3.01 4.32
N ARG A 48 6.44 3.50 3.76
CA ARG A 48 5.64 2.75 2.77
C ARG A 48 6.45 2.40 1.52
N LYS A 49 7.23 3.35 0.99
CA LYS A 49 8.08 3.11 -0.16
C LYS A 49 9.16 2.06 0.17
N GLN A 50 9.74 2.12 1.37
CA GLN A 50 10.73 1.16 1.82
C GLN A 50 10.15 -0.25 2.05
N ALA A 51 8.92 -0.33 2.58
CA ALA A 51 8.27 -1.60 2.92
C ALA A 51 7.59 -2.26 1.72
N TYR A 52 6.90 -1.48 0.90
CA TYR A 52 5.97 -1.96 -0.12
C TYR A 52 6.34 -1.54 -1.55
N GLU A 53 7.45 -0.82 -1.74
CA GLU A 53 7.89 -0.30 -3.03
C GLU A 53 6.84 0.63 -3.68
N ILE A 54 7.00 0.93 -4.97
CA ILE A 54 6.11 1.79 -5.75
C ILE A 54 5.10 0.97 -6.54
N CYS A 55 3.83 1.34 -6.46
CA CYS A 55 2.78 0.79 -7.30
C CYS A 55 2.97 1.25 -8.75
N GLY A 56 3.00 0.31 -9.69
CA GLY A 56 3.20 0.61 -11.12
C GLY A 56 2.01 1.30 -11.77
N GLU A 57 0.82 1.22 -11.16
CA GLU A 57 -0.42 1.79 -11.72
C GLU A 57 -0.60 3.27 -11.42
N CYS A 58 -0.35 3.69 -10.18
CA CYS A 58 -0.50 5.08 -9.74
C CYS A 58 0.83 5.81 -9.46
N ASN A 59 1.97 5.10 -9.42
CA ASN A 59 3.29 5.62 -9.04
C ASN A 59 3.37 6.16 -7.60
N GLU A 60 2.44 5.78 -6.73
CA GLU A 60 2.51 6.04 -5.29
C GLU A 60 3.06 4.81 -4.54
N PRO A 61 3.58 4.98 -3.31
CA PRO A 61 3.98 3.85 -2.48
C PRO A 61 2.84 2.85 -2.28
N GLY A 62 3.18 1.56 -2.25
CA GLY A 62 2.24 0.51 -1.89
C GLY A 62 1.59 0.75 -0.53
N THR A 63 0.44 0.12 -0.33
CA THR A 63 -0.27 0.11 0.96
C THR A 63 -0.20 -1.24 1.64
N GLY A 64 0.44 -2.23 1.02
CA GLY A 64 0.69 -3.56 1.56
C GLY A 64 1.46 -4.45 0.58
N GLU A 65 1.71 -5.68 1.00
CA GLU A 65 2.34 -6.72 0.15
C GLU A 65 1.52 -6.94 -1.12
N ASP A 66 2.15 -6.71 -2.27
CA ASP A 66 1.53 -6.78 -3.60
C ASP A 66 0.22 -5.95 -3.73
N TRP A 67 0.04 -4.92 -2.89
CA TRP A 67 -1.26 -4.28 -2.67
C TRP A 67 -1.21 -2.75 -2.71
N CYS A 68 -2.13 -2.17 -3.49
CA CYS A 68 -2.41 -0.73 -3.53
C CYS A 68 -3.91 -0.48 -3.37
N GLN A 69 -4.29 0.07 -2.22
CA GLN A 69 -5.67 0.33 -1.83
C GLN A 69 -6.36 1.29 -2.82
N SER A 70 -5.68 2.37 -3.22
CA SER A 70 -6.22 3.38 -4.14
C SER A 70 -6.53 2.80 -5.51
N CYS A 71 -5.63 1.99 -6.07
CA CYS A 71 -5.82 1.33 -7.36
C CYS A 71 -6.95 0.32 -7.32
N ILE A 72 -7.03 -0.47 -6.25
CA ILE A 72 -8.11 -1.44 -6.06
C ILE A 72 -9.45 -0.74 -5.90
N ALA A 73 -9.55 0.32 -5.09
CA ALA A 73 -10.77 1.11 -4.95
C ALA A 73 -11.24 1.71 -6.28
N LYS A 74 -10.30 2.19 -7.11
CA LYS A 74 -10.61 2.68 -8.46
C LYS A 74 -11.15 1.56 -9.36
N ARG A 75 -10.53 0.38 -9.35
CA ARG A 75 -11.01 -0.79 -10.11
C ARG A 75 -12.39 -1.23 -9.65
N PHE A 76 -12.66 -1.24 -8.35
CA PHE A 76 -14.00 -1.56 -7.84
C PHE A 76 -15.03 -0.55 -8.36
N LYS A 77 -14.75 0.76 -8.29
CA LYS A 77 -15.66 1.78 -8.84
C LYS A 77 -15.87 1.65 -10.35
N ASP A 78 -14.82 1.34 -11.12
CA ASP A 78 -14.90 1.20 -12.58
C ASP A 78 -15.66 -0.07 -13.01
N ASN A 79 -15.59 -1.16 -12.23
CA ASN A 79 -16.26 -2.43 -12.52
C ASN A 79 -17.73 -2.44 -12.09
N PHE A 80 -18.07 -1.78 -10.97
CA PHE A 80 -19.42 -1.71 -10.43
C PHE A 80 -20.08 -0.36 -10.75
N LYS A 81 -20.06 0.04 -12.04
CA LYS A 81 -20.80 1.24 -12.49
C LYS A 81 -22.27 1.09 -12.12
N ASN A 82 -22.70 1.79 -11.07
CA ASN A 82 -24.08 2.05 -10.70
C ASN A 82 -24.36 3.53 -10.92
#